data_AF-M5UG23-F1
#
_entry.id   AF-M5UG23-F1
#
_cell.length_a   1.000
_cell.length_b   1.000
_cell.length_c   1.000
_cell.angle_alpha   90.00
_cell.angle_beta   90.00
_cell.angle_gamma   90.00
#
_symmetry.space_group_name_H-M   'P 1'
#
loop_
_entity.id
_entity.type
_entity.pdbx_description
1 polymer ?
#
loop_
_entity_poly.entity_id
_entity_poly.type
_entity_poly.pdbx_seq_one_letter_code
_entity_poly.pdbx_strand_id
1 'polypeptide(L)'
;MESFLQIRREARDINQRDGITGILAFGEGRFMQILEGDQETVSQTYARIVLDSRHHSCKLIQFTFCPERFFEGWTMRHLTVQKEMLEEIEFFEEFQPHLWSAERCLSFALKYTVWARQNRPESSSELTIA
;
A
#
# COMPACT_ATOMS: atom_id res chain seq x y z
N MET A 1 1.83 16.68 8.47
CA MET A 1 0.61 15.85 8.39
C MET A 1 -0.14 16.01 7.06
N GLU A 2 -0.06 17.16 6.39
CA GLU A 2 -0.68 17.40 5.06
C GLU A 2 -0.14 16.48 3.92
N SER A 3 1.12 16.02 4.02
CA SER A 3 1.80 15.25 2.97
C SER A 3 1.17 13.88 2.64
N PHE A 4 0.75 13.09 3.66
CA PHE A 4 0.26 11.73 3.40
C PHE A 4 -1.11 11.71 2.72
N LEU A 5 -2.02 12.61 3.10
CA LEU A 5 -3.35 12.71 2.47
C LEU A 5 -3.27 13.11 1.00
N GLN A 6 -2.27 13.90 0.62
CA GLN A 6 -2.01 14.27 -0.77
C GLN A 6 -1.49 13.06 -1.57
N ILE A 7 -0.50 12.34 -1.04
CA ILE A 7 0.00 11.09 -1.64
C ILE A 7 -1.14 10.10 -1.85
N ARG A 8 -2.04 9.96 -0.87
CA ARG A 8 -3.21 9.06 -0.97
C ARG A 8 -4.12 9.41 -2.15
N ARG A 9 -4.44 10.71 -2.32
CA ARG A 9 -5.32 11.17 -3.40
C ARG A 9 -4.67 10.97 -4.76
N GLU A 10 -3.43 11.46 -4.93
CA GLU A 10 -2.69 11.34 -6.19
C GLU A 10 -2.46 9.88 -6.59
N ALA A 11 -2.02 9.04 -5.65
CA ALA A 11 -1.81 7.62 -5.90
C ALA A 11 -3.11 6.93 -6.30
N ARG A 12 -4.23 7.22 -5.63
CA ARG A 12 -5.53 6.62 -5.98
C ARG A 12 -5.96 6.98 -7.39
N ASP A 13 -5.96 8.26 -7.75
CA ASP A 13 -6.51 8.72 -9.03
C ASP A 13 -5.68 8.23 -10.22
N ILE A 14 -4.35 8.29 -10.08
CA ILE A 14 -3.40 7.81 -11.10
C ILE A 14 -3.50 6.29 -11.24
N ASN A 15 -3.49 5.56 -10.12
CA ASN A 15 -3.54 4.10 -10.15
C ASN A 15 -4.89 3.58 -10.67
N GLN A 16 -5.98 4.30 -10.42
CA GLN A 16 -7.30 3.96 -10.97
C GLN A 16 -7.30 4.05 -12.49
N ARG A 17 -6.78 5.16 -13.03
CA ARG A 17 -6.68 5.38 -14.46
C ARG A 17 -5.78 4.33 -15.12
N ASP A 18 -4.68 3.98 -14.46
CA ASP A 18 -3.65 3.11 -15.01
C ASP A 18 -3.95 1.61 -14.74
N GLY A 19 -5.05 1.25 -14.07
CA GLY A 19 -5.40 -0.15 -13.79
C GLY A 19 -4.45 -0.84 -12.80
N ILE A 20 -3.82 -0.05 -11.93
CA ILE A 20 -2.95 -0.50 -10.86
C ILE A 20 -3.81 -0.82 -9.63
N THR A 21 -3.55 -1.97 -9.00
CA THR A 21 -4.11 -2.36 -7.69
C THR A 21 -3.00 -2.47 -6.65
N GLY A 22 -3.37 -2.50 -5.37
CA GLY A 22 -2.40 -2.79 -4.32
C GLY A 22 -2.63 -2.05 -3.00
N ILE A 23 -1.56 -1.91 -2.24
CA ILE A 23 -1.57 -1.35 -0.88
C ILE A 23 -0.46 -0.32 -0.69
N LEU A 24 -0.74 0.74 0.05
CA LEU A 24 0.23 1.73 0.54
C LEU A 24 0.06 1.89 2.06
N ALA A 25 0.99 1.34 2.81
CA ALA A 25 1.06 1.43 4.27
C ALA A 25 2.06 2.49 4.71
N PHE A 26 1.71 3.26 5.74
CA PHE A 26 2.59 4.22 6.39
C PHE A 26 2.57 4.05 7.91
N GLY A 27 3.73 3.96 8.55
CA GLY A 27 3.85 3.86 10.00
C GLY A 27 5.29 4.09 10.43
N GLU A 28 5.49 4.65 11.63
CA GLU A 28 6.84 4.91 12.18
C GLU A 28 7.77 5.66 11.19
N GLY A 29 7.22 6.61 10.42
CA GLY A 29 7.97 7.37 9.41
C GLY A 29 8.40 6.60 8.16
N ARG A 30 7.89 5.38 7.95
CA ARG A 30 8.28 4.49 6.86
C ARG A 30 7.09 4.16 5.95
N PHE A 31 7.38 3.86 4.70
CA PHE A 31 6.40 3.44 3.70
C PHE A 31 6.64 1.98 3.29
N MET A 32 5.55 1.28 3.00
CA MET A 32 5.56 0.00 2.29
C MET A 32 4.48 0.05 1.21
N GLN A 33 4.84 -0.27 -0.03
CA GLN A 33 3.91 -0.26 -1.15
C GLN A 33 4.02 -1.56 -1.95
N ILE A 34 2.87 -2.14 -2.29
CA ILE A 34 2.76 -3.25 -3.25
C ILE A 34 1.94 -2.74 -4.42
N LEU A 35 2.46 -2.95 -5.63
CA LEU A 35 1.83 -2.55 -6.89
C LEU A 35 1.56 -3.80 -7.73
N GLU A 36 0.35 -3.91 -8.26
CA GLU A 36 -0.04 -4.99 -9.16
C GLU A 36 -0.62 -4.39 -10.42
N GLY A 37 -0.27 -4.97 -11.57
CA GLY A 37 -0.81 -4.57 -12.85
C GLY A 37 -0.01 -5.08 -14.01
N ASP A 38 -0.30 -4.54 -15.19
CA ASP A 38 0.53 -4.76 -16.36
C ASP A 38 1.98 -4.33 -16.10
N GLN A 39 2.94 -5.06 -16.67
CA GLN A 39 4.36 -4.90 -16.39
C GLN A 39 4.85 -3.49 -16.73
N GLU A 40 4.45 -2.95 -17.88
CA GLU A 40 4.86 -1.61 -18.32
C GLU A 40 4.27 -0.55 -17.40
N THR A 41 2.97 -0.70 -17.09
CA THR A 41 2.23 0.22 -16.22
C THR A 41 2.80 0.26 -14.79
N VAL A 42 3.12 -0.90 -14.21
CA VAL A 42 3.77 -1.01 -12.89
C VAL A 42 5.15 -0.36 -12.92
N SER A 43 5.93 -0.60 -13.97
CA SER A 43 7.28 -0.04 -14.11
C SER A 43 7.27 1.49 -14.21
N GLN A 44 6.35 2.05 -15.01
CA GLN A 44 6.17 3.50 -15.12
C GLN A 44 5.70 4.12 -13.79
N THR A 45 4.78 3.45 -13.10
CA THR A 45 4.30 3.89 -11.79
C THR A 45 5.42 3.90 -10.75
N TYR A 46 6.22 2.83 -10.70
CA TYR A 46 7.39 2.75 -9.85
C TYR A 46 8.42 3.84 -10.16
N ALA A 47 8.70 4.12 -11.44
CA ALA A 47 9.62 5.20 -11.83
C ALA A 47 9.14 6.58 -11.33
N ARG A 48 7.84 6.88 -11.43
CA ARG A 48 7.26 8.12 -10.87
C ARG A 48 7.43 8.19 -9.35
N ILE A 49 7.17 7.08 -8.65
CA ILE A 49 7.34 6.99 -7.20
C ILE A 49 8.80 7.25 -6.83
N VAL A 50 9.77 6.56 -7.44
CA VAL A 50 11.19 6.73 -7.09
C VAL A 50 11.67 8.19 -7.18
N LEU A 51 11.14 8.96 -8.14
CA LEU A 51 11.49 10.38 -8.34
C LEU A 51 10.76 11.36 -7.42
N ASP A 52 9.83 10.87 -6.61
CA ASP A 52 9.04 11.71 -5.70
C ASP A 52 9.90 12.23 -4.53
N SER A 53 10.04 13.56 -4.47
CA SER A 53 10.82 14.26 -3.43
C SER A 53 10.27 14.11 -2.00
N ARG A 54 9.05 13.57 -1.83
CA ARG A 54 8.41 13.40 -0.51
C ARG A 54 8.96 12.20 0.26
N HIS A 55 9.74 11.32 -0.36
CA HIS A 55 10.47 10.26 0.32
C HIS A 55 11.95 10.25 -0.05
N HIS A 56 12.70 9.42 0.66
CA HIS A 56 14.06 9.07 0.34
C HIS A 56 14.27 7.57 0.58
N SER A 57 15.40 7.03 0.14
CA SER A 57 15.79 5.63 0.40
C SER A 57 14.78 4.58 -0.11
N CYS A 58 14.23 4.78 -1.32
CA CYS A 58 13.37 3.80 -1.95
C CYS A 58 14.13 2.49 -2.25
N LYS A 59 13.63 1.36 -1.75
CA LYS A 59 14.21 0.03 -1.94
C LYS A 59 13.19 -0.89 -2.61
N LEU A 60 13.55 -1.42 -3.78
CA LEU A 60 12.78 -2.48 -4.41
C LEU A 60 13.04 -3.81 -3.67
N ILE A 61 11.99 -4.38 -3.08
CA ILE A 61 12.10 -5.65 -2.33
C ILE A 61 11.95 -6.85 -3.29
N GLN A 62 10.96 -6.80 -4.18
CA GLN A 62 10.73 -7.82 -5.20
C GLN A 62 10.00 -7.21 -6.40
N PHE A 63 10.33 -7.71 -7.59
CA PHE A 63 9.58 -7.49 -8.82
C PHE A 63 9.43 -8.83 -9.53
N THR A 64 8.20 -9.31 -9.69
CA THR A 64 7.93 -10.66 -10.21
C THR A 64 6.61 -10.70 -10.96
N PHE A 65 6.49 -11.67 -11.87
CA PHE A 65 5.20 -12.05 -12.43
C PHE A 65 4.31 -12.63 -11.32
N CYS A 66 3.04 -12.25 -11.33
CA CYS A 66 2.01 -12.80 -10.46
C CYS A 66 0.82 -13.24 -11.34
N PRO A 67 0.38 -14.51 -11.25
CA PRO A 67 -0.66 -15.02 -12.14
C PRO A 67 -2.04 -14.40 -11.88
N GLU A 68 -2.28 -13.91 -10.68
CA GLU A 68 -3.55 -13.33 -10.24
C GLU A 68 -3.29 -12.12 -9.34
N ARG A 69 -4.27 -11.20 -9.23
CA ARG A 69 -4.16 -10.04 -8.34
C ARG A 69 -4.58 -10.41 -6.93
N PHE A 70 -3.73 -10.19 -5.94
CA PHE A 70 -4.07 -10.40 -4.53
C PHE A 70 -5.02 -9.33 -4.01
N PHE A 71 -4.96 -8.11 -4.55
CA PHE A 71 -5.70 -6.96 -4.07
C PHE A 71 -6.84 -6.54 -5.00
N GLU A 72 -7.40 -7.49 -5.77
CA GLU A 72 -8.54 -7.25 -6.63
C GLU A 72 -9.73 -6.65 -5.85
N GLY A 73 -10.35 -5.61 -6.41
CA GLY A 73 -11.38 -4.80 -5.76
C GLY A 73 -10.88 -3.57 -5.00
N TRP A 74 -9.57 -3.37 -4.88
CA TRP A 74 -8.97 -2.17 -4.30
C TRP A 74 -7.99 -1.53 -5.28
N THR A 75 -8.35 -0.36 -5.81
CA THR A 75 -7.42 0.39 -6.66
C THR A 75 -6.12 0.74 -5.93
N MET A 76 -6.21 1.29 -4.72
CA MET A 76 -5.04 1.49 -3.87
C MET A 76 -5.52 1.63 -2.43
N ARG A 77 -5.31 0.60 -1.62
CA ARG A 77 -5.70 0.64 -0.21
C ARG A 77 -4.64 1.39 0.59
N HIS A 78 -5.07 2.44 1.27
CA HIS A 78 -4.20 3.22 2.14
C HIS A 78 -4.49 2.90 3.60
N LEU A 79 -3.43 2.71 4.38
CA LEU A 79 -3.53 2.47 5.82
C LEU A 79 -2.40 3.17 6.57
N THR A 80 -2.73 3.64 7.77
CA THR A 80 -1.74 4.03 8.77
C THR A 80 -1.53 2.84 9.69
N VAL A 81 -0.29 2.41 9.88
CA VAL A 81 0.06 1.29 10.75
C VAL A 81 0.11 1.76 12.20
N GLN A 82 -0.72 1.15 13.02
CA GLN A 82 -0.83 1.38 14.46
C GLN A 82 -0.58 0.05 15.16
N LYS A 83 -0.01 0.09 16.37
CA LYS A 83 0.37 -1.11 17.12
C LYS A 83 -0.84 -2.00 17.39
N GLU A 84 -1.97 -1.41 17.73
CA GLU A 84 -3.22 -2.10 18.03
C GLU A 84 -3.71 -2.87 16.80
N MET A 85 -3.61 -2.26 15.61
CA MET A 85 -3.96 -2.93 14.35
C MET A 85 -3.01 -4.09 14.03
N LEU A 86 -1.71 -3.98 14.36
CA LEU A 86 -0.76 -5.08 14.18
C LEU A 86 -1.14 -6.30 15.03
N GLU A 87 -1.60 -6.08 16.26
CA GLU A 87 -2.07 -7.15 17.16
C GLU A 87 -3.33 -7.83 16.59
N GLU A 88 -4.29 -7.06 16.09
CA GLU A 88 -5.54 -7.54 15.49
C GLU A 88 -5.33 -8.42 14.24
N ILE A 89 -4.30 -8.13 13.44
CA ILE A 89 -3.96 -8.94 12.27
C ILE A 89 -2.97 -10.08 12.60
N GLU A 90 -2.70 -10.30 13.89
CA GLU A 90 -1.75 -11.27 14.43
C GLU A 90 -0.35 -11.10 13.82
N PHE A 91 0.12 -9.85 13.74
CA PHE A 91 1.42 -9.50 13.20
C PHE A 91 2.29 -8.86 14.29
N PHE A 92 3.06 -9.69 15.00
CA PHE A 92 3.78 -9.30 16.23
C PHE A 92 5.18 -8.73 16.00
N GLU A 93 5.44 -8.12 14.85
CA GLU A 93 6.70 -7.44 14.54
C GLU A 93 6.47 -5.94 14.41
N GLU A 94 7.46 -5.12 14.79
CA GLU A 94 7.44 -3.68 14.53
C GLU A 94 7.40 -3.40 13.03
N PHE A 95 6.70 -2.34 12.63
CA PHE A 95 6.60 -1.94 11.22
C PHE A 95 7.94 -1.42 10.66
N GLN A 96 8.78 -2.36 10.23
CA GLN A 96 10.12 -2.13 9.70
C GLN A 96 10.27 -2.79 8.31
N PRO A 97 9.50 -2.35 7.30
CA PRO A 97 9.39 -3.04 6.00
C PRO A 97 10.70 -3.15 5.21
N HIS A 98 11.66 -2.27 5.47
CA HIS A 98 12.99 -2.29 4.87
C HIS A 98 13.86 -3.49 5.29
N LEU A 99 13.54 -4.12 6.44
CA LEU A 99 14.19 -5.32 6.98
C LEU A 99 13.46 -6.61 6.63
N TRP A 100 12.23 -6.53 6.13
CA TRP A 100 11.42 -7.68 5.81
C TRP A 100 11.77 -8.31 4.47
N SER A 101 11.57 -9.62 4.36
CA SER A 101 11.55 -10.31 3.07
C SER A 101 10.29 -9.94 2.28
N ALA A 102 10.30 -10.24 0.99
CA ALA A 102 9.12 -10.03 0.16
C ALA A 102 7.92 -10.87 0.64
N GLU A 103 8.15 -12.11 1.09
CA GLU A 103 7.07 -12.93 1.65
C GLU A 103 6.49 -12.33 2.93
N ARG A 104 7.31 -11.72 3.79
CA ARG A 104 6.83 -11.05 5.00
C ARG A 104 6.01 -9.81 4.67
N CYS A 105 6.45 -8.98 3.73
CA CYS A 105 5.68 -7.83 3.24
C CYS A 105 4.32 -8.25 2.67
N LEU A 106 4.30 -9.32 1.86
CA LEU A 106 3.06 -9.87 1.31
C LEU A 106 2.16 -10.45 2.41
N SER A 107 2.73 -11.19 3.37
CA SER A 107 1.99 -11.76 4.50
C SER A 107 1.31 -10.67 5.34
N PHE A 108 2.01 -9.58 5.65
CA PHE A 108 1.43 -8.42 6.31
C PHE A 108 0.24 -7.84 5.51
N ALA A 109 0.43 -7.59 4.21
CA ALA A 109 -0.59 -7.00 3.37
C ALA A 109 -1.84 -7.88 3.20
N LEU A 110 -1.66 -9.19 3.07
CA LEU A 110 -2.76 -10.16 2.96
C LEU A 110 -3.53 -10.26 4.29
N LYS A 111 -2.82 -10.38 5.42
CA LYS A 111 -3.44 -10.40 6.76
C LYS A 111 -4.28 -9.14 7.00
N TYR A 112 -3.73 -7.97 6.69
CA TYR A 112 -4.49 -6.72 6.76
C TYR A 112 -5.72 -6.73 5.83
N THR A 113 -5.58 -7.23 4.60
CA THR A 113 -6.69 -7.26 3.63
C THR A 113 -7.84 -8.15 4.10
N VAL A 114 -7.53 -9.31 4.70
CA VAL A 114 -8.53 -10.20 5.30
C VAL A 114 -9.22 -9.53 6.48
N TRP A 115 -8.44 -8.99 7.42
CA TRP A 115 -8.98 -8.29 8.58
C TRP A 115 -9.86 -7.09 8.19
N ALA A 116 -9.43 -6.26 7.25
CA ALA A 116 -10.16 -5.08 6.81
C ALA A 116 -11.49 -5.40 6.10
N ARG A 117 -11.59 -6.58 5.46
CA ARG A 117 -12.84 -7.06 4.86
C ARG A 117 -13.86 -7.50 5.92
N GLN A 118 -13.39 -8.06 7.03
CA GLN A 118 -14.21 -8.55 8.13
C GLN A 118 -14.60 -7.44 9.11
N ASN A 119 -13.68 -6.52 9.38
CA ASN A 119 -13.82 -5.48 10.41
C ASN A 119 -14.06 -4.10 9.79
N ARG A 120 -14.84 -4.01 8.69
CA ARG A 120 -15.07 -2.77 7.93
C ARG A 120 -15.18 -1.57 8.89
N PRO A 121 -14.15 -0.70 8.97
CA PRO A 121 -14.34 0.56 9.66
C PRO A 121 -15.37 1.34 8.83
N GLU A 122 -16.51 1.69 9.42
CA GLU A 122 -17.42 2.71 8.91
C GLU A 122 -16.72 4.08 8.96
N SER A 123 -15.65 4.27 8.19
CA SER A 123 -15.15 5.58 7.78
C SER A 123 -14.08 5.40 6.70
N SER A 124 -14.49 5.57 5.45
CA SER A 124 -13.65 5.93 4.28
C SER A 124 -14.45 5.87 2.96
N SER A 125 -15.78 5.71 2.99
CA SER A 125 -16.63 6.47 2.08
C SER A 125 -16.75 7.89 2.67
N GLU A 126 -16.72 8.92 1.82
CA GLU A 126 -16.79 10.35 2.16
C GLU A 126 -15.47 11.05 2.52
N LEU A 127 -14.63 11.24 1.50
CA LEU A 127 -14.38 12.62 1.08
C LEU A 127 -14.98 12.75 -0.32
N THR A 128 -16.30 12.86 -0.33
CA THR A 128 -17.04 13.42 -1.45
C THR A 128 -16.59 14.86 -1.62
N ILE A 129 -16.38 15.21 -2.88
CA ILE A 129 -16.17 16.56 -3.40
C ILE A 129 -16.92 17.62 -2.60
N ALA A 130 -16.18 18.59 -2.06
CA ALA A 130 -16.57 19.98 -1.90
C ALA A 130 -15.30 20.83 -2.04
#